data_AF-A0A0R0GBZ6-F1
#
_entry.id   AF-A0A0R0GBZ6-F1
#
_cell.length_a   1.000
_cell.length_b   1.000
_cell.length_c   1.000
_cell.angle_alpha   90.00
_cell.angle_beta   90.00
_cell.angle_gamma   90.00
#
_symmetry.space_group_name_H-M   'P 1'
#
loop_
_entity.id
_entity.type
_entity.pdbx_description
1 polymer ?
#
loop_
_entity_poly.entity_id
_entity_poly.type
_entity_poly.pdbx_seq_one_letter_code
_entity_poly.pdbx_strand_id
1 'polypeptide(L)' 'MSEIEVLDDGYRWRKYGKKMVKKCPNPRNNYRCSVDGCTVKKRVERDKDDPRYVITTYEGNHTHPTSS' A
#
# COMPACT_ATOMS: atom_id res chain seq x y z
N MET A 1 6.39 -11.97 -1.77
CA MET A 1 5.29 -11.01 -1.54
C MET A 1 4.05 -11.71 -2.06
N SER A 2 3.02 -11.94 -1.23
CA SER A 2 1.81 -12.60 -1.74
C SER A 2 1.12 -11.69 -2.74
N GLU A 3 0.51 -12.25 -3.77
CA GLU A 3 -0.27 -11.53 -4.78
C GLU A 3 -1.28 -10.55 -4.14
N ILE A 4 -1.89 -10.95 -3.02
CA ILE A 4 -2.84 -10.15 -2.22
C ILE A 4 -2.24 -8.82 -1.72
N GLU A 5 -0.92 -8.74 -1.49
CA GLU A 5 -0.27 -7.50 -1.01
C GLU A 5 -0.12 -6.45 -2.11
N VAL A 6 -0.22 -6.86 -3.38
CA VAL A 6 -0.14 -5.99 -4.55
C VAL A 6 -1.53 -5.97 -5.18
N LEU A 7 -2.42 -5.17 -4.58
CA LEU A 7 -3.70 -4.86 -5.21
C LEU A 7 -3.43 -4.08 -6.50
N ASP A 8 -3.89 -4.62 -7.63
CA ASP A 8 -3.97 -3.89 -8.89
C ASP A 8 -5.18 -2.97 -8.83
N ASP A 9 -4.93 -1.71 -8.45
CA ASP A 9 -5.90 -0.63 -8.39
C ASP A 9 -5.81 0.31 -9.60
N GLY A 10 -5.06 -0.10 -10.64
CA GLY A 10 -4.80 0.72 -11.82
C GLY A 10 -3.77 1.83 -11.58
N TYR A 11 -3.11 1.93 -10.42
CA TYR A 11 -2.02 2.88 -10.21
C TYR A 11 -0.69 2.19 -9.99
N ARG A 12 0.39 2.81 -10.49
CA ARG A 12 1.74 2.32 -10.25
C ARG A 12 2.28 2.81 -8.91
N TRP A 13 2.59 1.86 -8.04
CA TRP A 13 3.08 2.13 -6.68
C TRP A 13 4.56 1.77 -6.53
N ARG A 14 5.33 2.68 -5.93
CA ARG A 14 6.72 2.44 -5.50
C ARG A 14 6.77 2.28 -4.00
N LYS A 15 7.28 1.13 -3.54
CA LYS A 15 7.55 0.91 -2.13
C LYS A 15 8.67 1.82 -1.67
N TYR A 16 8.46 2.52 -0.56
CA TYR A 16 9.49 3.39 0.03
C TYR A 16 9.78 3.09 1.49
N GLY A 17 9.00 2.23 2.13
CA GLY A 17 9.25 1.82 3.51
C GLY A 17 8.56 0.52 3.89
N LYS A 18 9.20 -0.23 4.76
CA LYS A 18 8.65 -1.41 5.44
C LYS A 18 8.94 -1.26 6.93
N LYS A 19 7.95 -1.42 7.79
CA LYS A 19 8.12 -1.34 9.25
C LYS A 19 7.43 -2.53 9.92
N MET A 20 8.08 -3.12 10.90
CA MET A 20 7.43 -4.07 11.80
C MET A 20 6.43 -3.31 12.68
N VAL A 21 5.22 -3.86 12.81
CA VAL A 21 4.17 -3.25 13.63
C VAL A 21 4.15 -3.95 14.99
N LYS A 22 4.13 -3.18 16.08
CA LYS A 22 4.09 -3.74 17.43
C LYS A 22 2.83 -4.61 17.58
N LYS A 23 2.99 -5.79 18.18
CA LYS A 23 1.91 -6.76 18.42
C LYS A 23 1.25 -7.30 17.14
N CYS A 24 1.86 -7.11 15.96
CA CYS A 24 1.41 -7.74 14.73
C CYS A 24 2.56 -8.59 14.17
N PRO A 25 2.33 -9.86 13.81
CA PRO A 25 3.37 -10.70 13.22
C PRO A 25 3.76 -10.22 11.80
N ASN A 26 2.87 -9.46 11.16
CA ASN A 26 3.02 -9.01 9.79
C ASN A 26 3.59 -7.58 9.73
N PRO A 27 4.53 -7.31 8.81
CA PRO A 27 5.06 -5.96 8.61
C PRO A 27 4.04 -5.08 7.87
N ARG A 28 4.06 -3.78 8.16
CA ARG A 28 3.39 -2.75 7.36
C ARG A 28 4.29 -2.27 6.24
N ASN A 29 3.76 -2.25 5.03
CA ASN A 29 4.41 -1.71 3.84
C ASN A 29 3.83 -0.32 3.51
N ASN A 30 4.68 0.60 3.09
CA ASN A 30 4.29 1.95 2.68
C ASN A 30 4.76 2.19 1.24
N TYR A 31 3.83 2.68 0.44
CA TYR A 31 4.01 2.95 -0.97
C TYR A 31 3.63 4.38 -1.29
N ARG A 32 4.28 4.94 -2.31
CA ARG A 32 3.92 6.22 -2.90
C ARG A 32 3.61 6.02 -4.37
N CYS A 33 2.77 6.88 -4.94
CA CYS A 33 2.55 6.86 -6.37
C CYS A 33 3.89 7.03 -7.13
N SER A 34 4.00 6.36 -8.26
CA SER A 34 5.19 6.38 -9.12
C SER A 34 5.17 7.51 -10.15
N VAL A 35 4.01 8.15 -10.33
CA VAL A 35 3.88 9.27 -11.26
C VAL A 35 4.52 10.50 -10.63
N ASP A 36 5.39 11.17 -11.38
CA ASP A 36 6.10 12.34 -10.91
C ASP A 36 5.11 13.48 -10.58
N GLY A 37 5.36 14.16 -9.46
CA GLY A 37 4.46 15.19 -8.92
C GLY A 37 3.25 14.63 -8.16
N CYS A 38 2.95 13.33 -8.24
CA CYS A 38 1.87 12.73 -7.45
C CYS A 38 2.32 12.48 -6.01
N THR A 39 1.56 12.99 -5.04
CA THR A 39 1.87 12.88 -3.61
C THR A 39 1.08 11.80 -2.88
N VAL A 40 0.23 11.06 -3.60
CA VAL A 40 -0.62 10.02 -3.02
C VAL A 40 0.22 8.89 -2.46
N LYS A 41 -0.17 8.42 -1.28
CA LYS A 41 0.47 7.30 -0.58
C LYS A 41 -0.56 6.23 -0.28
N LYS A 42 -0.08 4.99 -0.17
CA LYS A 42 -0.86 3.92 0.43
C LYS A 42 -0.06 3.12 1.46
N ARG A 43 -0.77 2.64 2.47
CA ARG A 43 -0.26 1.74 3.51
C ARG A 43 -0.96 0.41 3.35
N VAL A 44 -0.17 -0.67 3.35
CA VAL A 44 -0.68 -2.04 3.25
C VAL A 44 -0.18 -2.81 4.47
N GLU A 45 -1.11 -3.34 5.25
CA GLU A 45 -0.82 -4.20 6.39
C GLU A 45 -1.85 -5.32 6.48
N ARG A 46 -1.47 -6.44 7.10
CA ARG A 46 -2.43 -7.49 7.43
C ARG A 46 -3.14 -7.13 8.72
N ASP A 47 -4.42 -7.48 8.79
CA ASP A 47 -5.14 -7.35 10.04
C ASP A 47 -4.42 -8.16 11.15
N LYS A 48 -4.44 -7.61 12.36
CA LYS A 48 -3.71 -8.15 13.50
C LYS A 48 -4.41 -9.37 14.10
N ASP A 49 -5.73 -9.43 14.00
CA ASP A 49 -6.60 -10.43 14.63
C ASP A 49 -6.94 -11.54 13.63
N ASP A 50 -7.06 -11.21 12.33
CA ASP A 50 -7.29 -12.18 11.25
C ASP A 50 -6.34 -11.95 10.04
N PRO A 51 -5.24 -12.71 9.92
CA PRO A 51 -4.21 -12.50 8.90
C PRO A 51 -4.69 -12.76 7.46
N ARG A 52 -5.91 -13.28 7.27
CA ARG A 52 -6.54 -13.43 5.95
C ARG A 52 -6.96 -12.08 5.36
N TYR A 53 -7.21 -11.08 6.20
CA TYR A 53 -7.57 -9.74 5.74
C TYR A 53 -6.34 -8.86 5.55
N VAL A 54 -6.35 -8.11 4.45
CA VAL A 54 -5.37 -7.08 4.14
C VAL A 54 -6.08 -5.73 4.17
N ILE A 55 -5.56 -4.83 5.00
CA ILE A 55 -6.04 -3.47 5.12
C ILE A 55 -5.14 -2.58 4.27
N THR A 56 -5.76 -1.90 3.31
CA THR A 56 -5.10 -0.89 2.49
C THR A 56 -5.69 0.48 2.78
N THR A 57 -4.85 1.44 3.19
CA THR A 57 -5.26 2.81 3.47
C THR A 57 -4.61 3.76 2.48
N TYR A 58 -5.40 4.62 1.85
CA TYR A 58 -4.93 5.63 0.90
C TYR A 58 -4.90 7.01 1.55
N GLU A 59 -3.90 7.82 1.16
CA GLU A 59 -3.73 9.20 1.62
C GLU A 59 -3.49 10.11 0.41
N GLY A 60 -4.41 11.04 0.18
CA GLY A 60 -4.39 11.97 -0.96
C GLY A 60 -5.28 11.52 -2.13
N ASN A 61 -5.37 12.35 -3.16
CA ASN A 61 -6.12 12.08 -4.39
C ASN A 61 -5.20 12.13 -5.60
N HIS A 62 -5.35 11.18 -6.52
CA HIS A 62 -4.59 11.21 -7.77
C HIS A 62 -5.12 12.32 -8.67
N THR A 63 -4.22 13.12 -9.22
CA THR A 63 -4.52 14.19 -10.19
C THR A 63 -4.10 13.80 -11.61
N HIS A 64 -3.91 12.50 -11.85
CA HIS A 64 -3.53 11.93 -13.11
C HIS A 64 -4.39 10.70 -13.38
N PRO A 65 -4.54 10.30 -14.66
CA PRO A 65 -5.21 9.05 -15.01
C PRO A 65 -4.54 7.84 -14.34
N THR A 66 -5.30 6.76 -14.23
CA THR A 66 -4.75 5.45 -13.89
C THR A 66 -3.60 5.09 -14.84
N SER A 67 -2.62 4.38 -14.32
CA SER A 67 -1.52 3.79 -15.07
C SER A 67 -2.09 2.64 -15.90
N SER A 68 -2.60 2.93 -17.10
CA SER A 68 -2.88 1.89 -18.10
C SER A 68 -1.63 1.06 -18.42
#